data_AF-A0A2N1PVV4-F1
#
_entry.id   AF-A0A2N1PVV4-F1
#
_cell.length_a   1.000
_cell.length_b   1.000
_cell.length_c   1.000
_cell.angle_alpha   90.00
_cell.angle_beta   90.00
_cell.angle_gamma   90.00
#
_symmetry.space_group_name_H-M   'P 1'
#
loop_
_entity.id
_entity.type
_entity.pdbx_description
1 polymer ?
#
loop_
_entity_poly.entity_id
_entity_poly.type
_entity_poly.pdbx_seq_one_letter_code
_entity_poly.pdbx_strand_id
1 'polypeptide(L)'
;MKRIKRLDSPKIVYIIFLTILILEIAGASFSAGFATSPEQRDAAISNIFLGFLGIMLFSLPWIIESRFKVDIPNYLEVIVLFFLFSAIILGNIHGFLESVKGYDKFLHTLSGIIISVIAYEMIHSYNLSKE
;
A
#
# COMPACT_ATOMS: atom_id res chain seq x y z
N MET A 1 35.87 4.12 -7.32
CA MET A 1 34.92 3.06 -6.92
C MET A 1 33.61 3.74 -6.48
N LYS A 2 32.55 3.74 -7.32
CA LYS A 2 31.25 4.35 -6.94
C LYS A 2 30.65 3.49 -5.82
N ARG A 3 30.50 4.06 -4.61
CA ARG A 3 29.73 3.42 -3.53
C ARG A 3 28.30 3.23 -4.02
N ILE A 4 27.93 1.99 -4.36
CA ILE A 4 26.54 1.62 -4.56
C ILE A 4 25.86 1.87 -3.22
N LYS A 5 25.01 2.90 -3.13
CA LYS A 5 24.18 3.13 -1.94
C LYS A 5 23.26 1.91 -1.81
N ARG A 6 23.45 1.07 -0.79
CA ARG A 6 22.47 0.04 -0.44
C ARG A 6 21.15 0.76 -0.20
N LEU A 7 20.11 0.39 -0.94
CA LEU A 7 18.76 0.84 -0.64
C LEU A 7 18.31 0.16 0.66
N ASP A 8 17.68 0.93 1.54
CA ASP A 8 17.05 0.39 2.74
C ASP A 8 15.89 -0.53 2.34
N SER A 9 15.67 -1.62 3.09
CA SER A 9 14.64 -2.64 2.79
C SER A 9 13.25 -2.05 2.50
N PRO A 10 12.75 -1.03 3.23
CA PRO A 10 11.43 -0.43 2.95
C PRO A 10 11.37 0.23 1.56
N LYS A 11 12.44 0.90 1.13
CA LYS A 11 12.51 1.54 -0.19
C LYS A 11 12.45 0.53 -1.32
N ILE A 12 13.09 -0.63 -1.14
CA ILE A 12 13.03 -1.73 -2.13
C ILE A 12 11.60 -2.26 -2.24
N VAL A 13 10.95 -2.55 -1.10
CA VAL A 13 9.57 -3.03 -1.07
C VAL A 13 8.62 -2.02 -1.71
N TYR A 14 8.75 -0.73 -1.35
CA TYR A 14 8.00 0.36 -1.95
C TYR A 14 8.16 0.41 -3.48
N ILE A 15 9.39 0.38 -3.99
CA ILE A 15 9.65 0.41 -5.44
C ILE A 15 9.03 -0.81 -6.13
N ILE A 16 9.12 -1.99 -5.53
CA ILE A 16 8.53 -3.22 -6.09
C ILE A 16 7.00 -3.06 -6.18
N PHE A 17 6.34 -2.68 -5.08
CA PHE A 17 4.89 -2.53 -5.06
C PHE A 17 4.39 -1.40 -5.94
N LEU A 18 5.12 -0.29 -5.99
CA LEU A 18 4.83 0.82 -6.90
C LEU A 18 4.96 0.37 -8.36
N THR A 19 5.99 -0.42 -8.69
CA THR A 19 6.17 -0.96 -10.04
C THR A 19 5.01 -1.88 -10.41
N ILE A 20 4.63 -2.80 -9.53
CA ILE A 20 3.46 -3.68 -9.75
C ILE A 20 2.20 -2.84 -9.98
N LEU A 21 1.96 -1.84 -9.14
CA LEU A 21 0.80 -0.98 -9.24
C LEU A 21 0.75 -0.18 -10.56
N ILE A 22 1.89 0.31 -11.03
CA ILE A 22 2.00 0.99 -12.34
C ILE A 22 1.67 0.00 -13.47
N LEU A 23 2.12 -1.25 -13.38
CA LEU A 23 1.78 -2.30 -14.35
C LEU A 23 0.28 -2.62 -14.33
N GLU A 24 -0.36 -2.67 -13.16
CA GLU A 24 -1.82 -2.86 -13.04
C GLU A 24 -2.59 -1.69 -13.66
N ILE A 25 -2.17 -0.44 -13.41
CA ILE A 25 -2.79 0.73 -14.04
C ILE A 25 -2.64 0.68 -15.57
N ALA A 26 -1.46 0.29 -16.07
CA ALA A 26 -1.21 0.16 -17.49
C ALA A 26 -2.09 -0.92 -18.12
N GLY A 27 -2.21 -2.09 -17.47
CA GLY A 27 -3.10 -3.17 -17.90
C GLY A 27 -4.58 -2.77 -17.89
N ALA A 28 -5.03 -2.08 -16.84
CA ALA A 28 -6.39 -1.56 -16.75
C ALA A 28 -6.67 -0.49 -17.82
N SER A 29 -5.71 0.41 -18.08
CA SER A 29 -5.80 1.42 -19.14
C SER A 29 -5.87 0.79 -20.53
N PHE A 30 -5.07 -0.25 -20.77
CA PHE A 30 -5.15 -1.03 -22.00
C PHE A 30 -6.52 -1.71 -22.13
N SER A 31 -7.01 -2.37 -21.08
CA SER A 31 -8.34 -3.00 -21.06
C SER A 31 -9.45 -1.98 -21.36
N ALA A 32 -9.39 -0.77 -20.79
CA ALA A 32 -10.37 0.29 -21.05
C ALA A 32 -10.43 0.71 -22.53
N GLY A 33 -9.29 0.73 -23.24
CA GLY A 33 -9.21 1.10 -24.65
C GLY A 33 -9.78 0.05 -25.61
N PHE A 34 -9.81 -1.22 -25.20
CA PHE A 34 -10.30 -2.35 -26.00
C PHE A 34 -11.57 -2.99 -25.45
N ALA A 35 -12.21 -2.36 -24.47
CA ALA A 35 -13.34 -2.96 -23.79
C ALA A 35 -14.56 -3.09 -24.73
N THR A 36 -15.08 -4.32 -24.85
CA THR A 36 -16.19 -4.64 -25.75
C THR A 36 -17.53 -4.70 -25.02
N SER A 37 -17.53 -4.73 -23.69
CA SER A 37 -18.71 -4.80 -22.83
C SER A 37 -18.73 -3.68 -21.77
N PRO A 38 -19.90 -3.21 -21.33
CA PRO A 38 -20.01 -2.25 -20.22
C PRO A 38 -19.32 -2.75 -18.95
N GLU A 39 -19.47 -4.04 -18.63
CA GLU A 39 -18.90 -4.65 -17.42
C GLU A 39 -17.37 -4.56 -17.42
N GLN A 40 -16.74 -4.84 -18.58
CA GLN A 40 -15.29 -4.71 -18.73
C GLN A 40 -14.81 -3.26 -18.62
N ARG A 41 -15.58 -2.31 -19.15
CA ARG A 41 -15.26 -0.86 -19.05
C ARG A 41 -15.29 -0.40 -17.60
N ASP A 42 -16.33 -0.77 -16.87
CA ASP A 42 -16.52 -0.35 -15.49
C ASP A 42 -15.44 -0.95 -14.58
N ALA A 43 -15.11 -2.23 -14.76
CA ALA A 43 -14.00 -2.88 -14.07
C ALA A 43 -12.66 -2.20 -14.36
N ALA A 44 -12.37 -1.87 -15.62
CA ALA A 44 -11.14 -1.19 -16.00
C ALA A 44 -11.03 0.21 -15.37
N ILE A 45 -12.10 1.00 -15.40
CA ILE A 45 -12.14 2.33 -14.78
C ILE A 45 -11.95 2.24 -13.26
N SER A 46 -12.62 1.29 -12.61
CA SER A 46 -12.46 1.04 -11.17
C SER A 46 -11.01 0.70 -10.82
N ASN A 47 -10.38 -0.19 -11.58
CA ASN A 47 -8.99 -0.60 -11.36
C ASN A 47 -8.00 0.55 -11.58
N ILE A 48 -8.24 1.43 -12.55
CA ILE A 48 -7.43 2.64 -12.75
C ILE A 48 -7.55 3.56 -11.52
N PHE A 49 -8.77 3.82 -11.05
CA PHE A 49 -8.99 4.63 -9.86
C PHE A 49 -8.31 4.06 -8.62
N LEU A 50 -8.50 2.76 -8.37
CA LEU A 50 -7.86 2.03 -7.27
C LEU A 50 -6.34 2.05 -7.39
N GLY A 51 -5.82 1.97 -8.61
CA GLY A 51 -4.39 2.12 -8.90
C GLY A 51 -3.84 3.47 -8.43
N PHE A 52 -4.48 4.57 -8.83
CA PHE A 52 -4.08 5.90 -8.38
C PHE A 52 -4.23 6.09 -6.87
N LEU A 53 -5.30 5.56 -6.28
CA LEU A 53 -5.47 5.54 -4.83
C LEU A 53 -4.32 4.77 -4.15
N GLY A 54 -3.92 3.63 -4.70
CA GLY A 54 -2.79 2.85 -4.22
C GLY A 54 -1.47 3.64 -4.25
N ILE A 55 -1.22 4.45 -5.29
CA ILE A 55 -0.01 5.28 -5.38
C ILE A 55 0.01 6.28 -4.22
N MET A 56 -1.12 6.95 -4.00
CA MET A 56 -1.27 7.90 -2.90
C MET A 56 -1.04 7.22 -1.54
N LEU A 57 -1.67 6.06 -1.32
CA LEU A 57 -1.62 5.35 -0.05
C LEU A 57 -0.24 4.72 0.23
N PHE A 58 0.42 4.11 -0.75
CA PHE A 58 1.78 3.58 -0.59
C PHE A 58 2.80 4.68 -0.27
N SER A 59 2.52 5.91 -0.70
CA SER A 59 3.38 7.07 -0.40
C SER A 59 3.16 7.62 1.01
N LEU A 60 2.11 7.21 1.73
CA LEU A 60 1.78 7.74 3.05
C LEU A 60 2.89 7.62 4.10
N PRO A 61 3.57 6.47 4.28
CA PRO A 61 4.63 6.35 5.30
C PRO A 61 5.69 7.43 5.13
N TRP A 62 6.22 7.57 3.91
CA TRP A 62 7.21 8.58 3.56
C TRP A 62 6.70 10.03 3.73
N ILE A 63 5.44 10.29 3.35
CA ILE A 63 4.83 11.62 3.55
C ILE A 63 4.72 11.93 5.05
N ILE A 64 4.34 10.97 5.88
CA ILE A 64 4.19 11.16 7.32
C ILE A 64 5.56 11.46 7.95
N GLU A 65 6.58 10.66 7.67
CA GLU A 65 7.94 10.90 8.17
C GLU A 65 8.46 12.29 7.79
N SER A 66 8.35 12.64 6.50
CA SER A 66 8.87 13.91 5.98
C SER A 66 8.13 15.13 6.51
N ARG A 67 6.82 15.03 6.77
CA ARG A 67 5.99 16.17 7.21
C ARG A 67 5.98 16.33 8.72
N PHE A 68 5.92 15.23 9.47
CA PHE A 68 5.78 15.27 10.93
C PHE A 68 7.11 15.10 11.68
N LYS A 69 8.22 14.82 10.97
CA LYS A 69 9.55 14.56 11.58
C LYS A 69 9.52 13.45 12.63
N VAL A 70 8.59 12.51 12.49
CA VAL A 70 8.51 11.29 13.28
C VAL A 70 9.30 10.23 12.53
N ASP A 71 10.20 9.54 13.23
CA ASP A 71 10.92 8.40 12.66
C ASP A 71 10.02 7.17 12.77
N ILE A 72 9.51 6.67 11.64
CA ILE A 72 8.67 5.46 11.64
C ILE A 72 9.62 4.26 11.56
N PRO A 73 9.49 3.27 12.44
CA PRO A 73 10.34 2.10 12.35
C PRO A 73 10.22 1.41 10.99
N ASN A 74 11.36 1.11 10.35
CA ASN A 74 11.42 0.46 9.02
C ASN A 74 10.51 -0.79 8.91
N TYR A 75 10.37 -1.57 9.99
CA TYR A 75 9.52 -2.76 9.98
C TYR A 75 8.04 -2.41 9.86
N LEU A 76 7.61 -1.29 10.45
CA LEU A 76 6.23 -0.82 10.45
C LEU A 76 5.86 -0.27 9.07
N GLU A 77 6.78 0.43 8.40
CA GLU A 77 6.59 0.83 7.00
C GLU A 77 6.33 -0.39 6.11
N VAL A 78 7.14 -1.43 6.25
CA VAL A 78 6.98 -2.67 5.48
C VAL A 78 5.63 -3.32 5.76
N ILE A 79 5.23 -3.44 7.03
CA ILE A 79 3.92 -3.99 7.40
C ILE A 79 2.77 -3.21 6.76
N VAL A 80 2.81 -1.87 6.82
CA VAL A 80 1.79 -1.01 6.22
C VAL A 80 1.75 -1.18 4.70
N LEU A 81 2.91 -1.24 4.03
CA LEU A 81 2.97 -1.47 2.58
C LEU A 81 2.36 -2.82 2.19
N PHE A 82 2.66 -3.90 2.91
CA PHE A 82 2.07 -5.22 2.67
C PHE A 82 0.56 -5.24 2.93
N PHE A 83 0.10 -4.55 3.98
CA PHE A 83 -1.33 -4.42 4.27
C PHE A 83 -2.07 -3.69 3.16
N LEU A 84 -1.53 -2.56 2.70
CA LEU A 84 -2.13 -1.79 1.61
C LEU A 84 -2.11 -2.57 0.28
N PHE A 85 -1.04 -3.32 -0.01
CA PHE A 85 -0.98 -4.23 -1.16
C PHE A 85 -2.08 -5.29 -1.10
N SER A 86 -2.28 -5.88 0.09
CA SER A 86 -3.34 -6.86 0.34
C SER A 86 -4.73 -6.27 0.19
N ALA A 87 -4.96 -5.04 0.65
CA ALA A 87 -6.25 -4.39 0.55
C ALA A 87 -6.57 -3.92 -0.89
N ILE A 88 -5.66 -3.20 -1.53
CA ILE A 88 -5.91 -2.56 -2.83
C ILE A 88 -5.75 -3.55 -3.98
N ILE A 89 -4.59 -4.20 -4.09
CA ILE A 89 -4.28 -5.04 -5.26
C ILE A 89 -4.99 -6.40 -5.13
N LEU A 90 -4.70 -7.16 -4.08
CA LEU A 90 -5.34 -8.47 -3.89
C LEU A 90 -6.84 -8.33 -3.61
N GLY A 91 -7.21 -7.43 -2.68
CA GLY A 91 -8.58 -7.28 -2.20
C GLY A 91 -9.53 -6.75 -3.26
N ASN A 92 -9.21 -5.59 -3.85
CA ASN A 92 -10.09 -4.93 -4.80
C ASN A 92 -9.78 -5.32 -6.26
N ILE A 93 -8.56 -5.10 -6.76
CA ILE A 93 -8.24 -5.34 -8.18
C ILE A 93 -8.39 -6.81 -8.57
N HIS A 94 -7.96 -7.75 -7.71
CA HIS A 94 -8.12 -9.19 -7.94
C HIS A 94 -9.36 -9.79 -7.25
N GLY A 95 -10.21 -8.98 -6.61
CA GLY A 95 -11.49 -9.41 -6.07
C GLY A 95 -11.43 -10.40 -4.90
N PHE A 96 -10.35 -10.43 -4.10
CA PHE A 96 -10.27 -11.34 -2.94
C PHE A 96 -11.28 -11.00 -1.85
N LEU A 97 -11.74 -9.75 -1.76
CA LEU A 97 -12.81 -9.34 -0.85
C LEU A 97 -14.10 -10.14 -1.10
N GLU A 98 -14.39 -10.44 -2.37
CA GLU A 98 -15.60 -11.14 -2.78
C GLU A 98 -15.39 -12.65 -2.93
N SER A 99 -14.25 -13.05 -3.49
CA SER A 99 -13.98 -14.44 -3.87
C SER A 99 -13.41 -15.31 -2.75
N VAL A 100 -12.69 -14.72 -1.78
CA VAL A 100 -12.00 -15.48 -0.72
C VAL A 100 -12.76 -15.36 0.60
N LYS A 101 -13.30 -16.50 1.07
CA LYS A 101 -14.09 -16.54 2.31
C LYS A 101 -13.28 -16.07 3.52
N GLY A 102 -13.75 -15.01 4.16
CA GLY A 102 -13.14 -14.46 5.37
C GLY A 102 -12.00 -13.47 5.15
N TYR A 103 -11.66 -13.16 3.89
CA TYR A 103 -10.59 -12.22 3.55
C TYR A 103 -10.85 -10.80 4.08
N ASP A 104 -12.10 -10.31 3.93
CA ASP A 104 -12.51 -9.02 4.48
C ASP A 104 -12.31 -8.93 6.00
N LYS A 105 -12.76 -9.96 6.74
CA LYS A 105 -12.56 -10.05 8.19
C LYS A 105 -11.08 -10.13 8.58
N PHE A 106 -10.27 -10.82 7.80
CA PHE A 106 -8.83 -10.88 7.99
C PHE A 106 -8.18 -9.50 7.84
N LEU A 107 -8.51 -8.76 6.78
CA LEU A 107 -8.01 -7.39 6.57
C LEU A 107 -8.47 -6.45 7.69
N HIS A 108 -9.73 -6.52 8.12
CA HIS A 108 -10.23 -5.71 9.23
C HIS A 108 -9.59 -6.05 10.57
N THR A 109 -9.22 -7.31 10.79
CA THR A 109 -8.49 -7.70 12.00
C THR A 109 -7.06 -7.17 11.96
N LEU A 110 -6.38 -7.31 10.82
CA LEU A 110 -5.03 -6.80 10.64
C LEU A 110 -4.97 -5.27 10.75
N SER A 111 -5.96 -4.55 10.22
CA SER A 111 -5.98 -3.10 10.31
C SER A 111 -6.01 -2.63 11.78
N GLY A 112 -6.82 -3.26 12.62
CA GLY A 112 -6.87 -2.98 14.06
C GLY A 112 -5.53 -3.24 14.77
N ILE A 113 -4.86 -4.34 14.43
CA ILE A 113 -3.53 -4.67 14.97
C ILE A 113 -2.51 -3.62 14.54
N ILE A 114 -2.46 -3.27 13.26
CA ILE A 114 -1.51 -2.30 12.71
C ILE A 114 -1.70 -0.93 13.34
N ILE A 115 -2.95 -0.47 13.46
CA ILE A 115 -3.27 0.81 14.12
C ILE A 115 -2.80 0.80 15.58
N SER A 116 -2.97 -0.32 16.28
CA SER A 116 -2.53 -0.48 17.66
C SER A 116 -1.00 -0.40 17.80
N VAL A 117 -0.26 -1.03 16.87
CA VAL A 117 1.22 -0.97 16.83
C VAL A 117 1.69 0.45 16.50
N ILE A 118 1.08 1.12 15.52
CA ILE A 118 1.39 2.52 15.18
C ILE A 118 1.16 3.42 16.40
N ALA A 119 0.02 3.29 17.08
CA ALA A 119 -0.28 4.09 18.26
C ALA A 119 0.73 3.87 19.39
N TYR A 120 1.13 2.61 19.62
CA TYR A 120 2.17 2.27 20.59
C TYR A 120 3.52 2.92 20.24
N GLU A 121 3.98 2.79 19.00
CA GLU A 121 5.25 3.35 18.53
C GLU A 121 5.28 4.89 18.60
N MET A 122 4.15 5.54 18.30
CA MET A 122 4.01 7.00 18.44
C MET A 122 4.15 7.45 19.90
N ILE A 123 3.47 6.77 20.83
CA ILE A 123 3.55 7.10 22.27
C ILE A 123 4.95 6.78 22.80
N HIS A 124 5.52 5.64 22.41
CA HIS A 124 6.86 5.22 22.83
C HIS A 124 7.93 6.23 22.38
N SER A 125 7.93 6.61 21.11
CA SER A 125 8.83 7.62 20.55
C SER A 125 8.68 8.97 21.24
N TYR A 126 7.44 9.39 21.54
CA TYR A 126 7.18 10.62 22.27
C TYR A 126 7.72 10.58 23.71
N ASN A 127 7.56 9.46 24.41
CA ASN A 127 8.09 9.31 25.77
C ASN A 127 9.62 9.33 25.79
N LEU A 128 10.28 8.66 24.83
CA LEU A 128 11.74 8.71 24.68
C LEU A 128 12.26 10.13 24.41
N SER A 129 11.48 10.98 23.74
CA SER A 129 11.88 12.37 23.47
C SER A 129 11.84 13.30 24.70
N LYS A 130 11.27 12.84 25.82
CA LYS A 130 11.15 13.61 27.08
C LYS A 130 12.24 13.31 28.10
N GLU A 131 13.00 12.23 27.92
CA GLU A 131 14.16 11.86 28.74
C GLU A 131 15.45 12.42 28.14
#